data_AF-A0A2M7CVH3-F1
#
_entry.id   AF-A0A2M7CVH3-F1
#
_cell.length_a   1.000
_cell.length_b   1.000
_cell.length_c   1.000
_cell.angle_alpha   90.00
_cell.angle_beta   90.00
_cell.angle_gamma   90.00
#
_symmetry.space_group_name_H-M   'P 1'
#
loop_
_entity.id
_entity.type
_entity.pdbx_description
1 polymer ?
#
loop_
_entity_poly.entity_id
_entity_poly.type
_entity_poly.pdbx_seq_one_letter_code
_entity_poly.pdbx_strand_id
1 'polypeptide(L)' 'ISSYLRGIQCPTRLVIAEPCMPFIDPALMNHRIALVPTLTLRRLPGTHHLHMETPEAVAQALRD' A
#
# COMPACT_ATOMS: atom_id res chain seq x y z
N ILE A 1 -16.73 -10.28 -2.78
CA ILE A 1 -15.57 -10.40 -1.84
C ILE A 1 -14.91 -9.04 -1.53
N SER A 2 -15.02 -8.01 -2.36
CA SER A 2 -14.42 -6.68 -2.08
C SER A 2 -15.24 -5.74 -1.17
N SER A 3 -16.38 -6.18 -0.62
CA SER A 3 -17.30 -5.32 0.14
C SER A 3 -16.70 -4.78 1.44
N TYR A 4 -15.80 -5.52 2.08
CA TYR A 4 -15.21 -5.14 3.37
C TYR A 4 -14.27 -3.93 3.25
N LEU A 5 -13.53 -3.80 2.14
CA LEU A 5 -12.62 -2.66 1.94
C LEU A 5 -13.37 -1.33 1.87
N ARG A 6 -14.56 -1.32 1.26
CA ARG A 6 -15.43 -0.13 1.22
C ARG A 6 -15.92 0.31 2.60
N GLY A 7 -15.92 -0.60 3.58
CA GLY A 7 -16.31 -0.32 4.97
C GLY A 7 -15.21 0.36 5.79
N ILE A 8 -13.99 0.50 5.28
CA ILE A 8 -12.90 1.19 5.98
C ILE A 8 -13.19 2.70 5.95
N GLN A 9 -13.47 3.26 7.12
CA GLN A 9 -13.80 4.68 7.30
C GLN A 9 -12.70 5.49 8.00
N CYS A 10 -11.75 4.84 8.66
CA CYS A 10 -10.63 5.53 9.31
C CYS A 10 -9.61 6.03 8.28
N PRO A 11 -8.85 7.11 8.58
CA PRO A 11 -7.70 7.50 7.79
C PRO A 11 -6.75 6.32 7.61
N THR A 12 -6.41 5.98 6.36
CA THR A 12 -5.59 4.81 6.04
C THR A 12 -4.38 5.25 5.24
N ARG A 13 -3.20 4.76 5.62
CA ARG A 13 -1.99 4.93 4.82
C ARG A 13 -1.49 3.57 4.35
N LEU A 14 -1.29 3.45 3.05
CA LEU A 14 -0.73 2.27 2.41
C LEU A 14 0.67 2.59 1.90
N VAL A 15 1.67 1.83 2.35
CA VAL A 15 3.04 1.86 1.84
C VAL A 15 3.30 0.56 1.09
N ILE A 16 3.76 0.65 -0.15
CA ILE A 16 4.02 -0.52 -1.03
C ILE A 16 5.35 -0.41 -1.75
N ALA A 17 5.91 -1.56 -2.10
CA ALA A 17 7.09 -1.68 -2.94
C ALA A 17 6.78 -1.38 -4.41
N GLU A 18 7.74 -0.77 -5.08
CA GLU A 18 7.79 -0.60 -6.54
C GLU A 18 9.14 -1.14 -7.05
N PRO A 19 9.16 -2.17 -7.92
CA PRO A 19 8.01 -2.83 -8.52
C PRO A 19 7.20 -3.68 -7.52
N CYS A 20 5.94 -3.95 -7.84
CA CYS A 20 5.10 -4.83 -7.02
C CYS A 20 5.68 -6.26 -6.96
N MET A 21 5.34 -7.00 -5.89
CA MET A 21 5.77 -8.40 -5.74
C MET A 21 5.30 -9.23 -6.96
N PRO A 22 6.13 -10.15 -7.52
CA PRO A 22 5.86 -10.82 -8.80
C PRO A 22 4.52 -11.56 -8.93
N PHE A 23 3.85 -11.88 -7.82
CA PHE A 23 2.60 -12.64 -7.80
C PHE A 23 1.37 -11.77 -7.50
N ILE A 24 1.54 -10.45 -7.43
CA ILE A 24 0.45 -9.50 -7.28
C ILE A 24 0.05 -9.00 -8.67
N ASP A 25 -1.23 -9.17 -9.02
CA ASP A 25 -1.84 -8.49 -10.17
C ASP A 25 -1.95 -6.98 -9.87
N PRO A 26 -1.23 -6.10 -10.60
CA PRO A 26 -1.27 -4.66 -10.38
C PRO A 26 -2.66 -4.06 -10.58
N ALA A 27 -3.46 -4.60 -11.52
CA ALA A 27 -4.81 -4.11 -11.79
C ALA A 27 -5.74 -4.42 -10.63
N LEU A 28 -5.67 -5.63 -10.07
CA LEU A 28 -6.42 -6.01 -8.89
C LEU A 28 -6.00 -5.20 -7.66
N MET A 29 -4.70 -4.93 -7.49
CA MET A 29 -4.21 -4.12 -6.38
C MET A 29 -4.69 -2.66 -6.49
N ASN A 30 -4.59 -2.06 -7.68
CA ASN A 30 -5.11 -0.71 -7.92
C ASN A 30 -6.63 -0.64 -7.74
N HIS A 31 -7.37 -1.66 -8.17
CA HIS A 31 -8.81 -1.75 -7.92
C HIS A 31 -9.11 -1.73 -6.42
N ARG A 32 -8.41 -2.55 -5.62
CA ARG A 32 -8.57 -2.60 -4.15
C ARG A 32 -8.22 -1.28 -3.46
N ILE A 33 -7.15 -0.62 -3.90
CA ILE A 33 -6.74 0.70 -3.41
C ILE A 33 -7.86 1.72 -3.61
N ALA A 34 -8.49 1.73 -4.79
CA ALA A 34 -9.59 2.65 -5.10
C ALA A 34 -10.88 2.39 -4.30
N LEU A 35 -11.01 1.25 -3.61
CA LEU A 35 -12.19 0.93 -2.80
C LEU A 35 -12.19 1.61 -1.42
N VAL A 36 -11.05 2.16 -0.97
CA VAL A 36 -10.91 2.79 0.36
C VAL A 36 -10.78 4.31 0.17
N PRO A 37 -11.85 5.11 0.34
CA PRO A 37 -11.83 6.53 0.00
C PRO A 37 -10.85 7.37 0.83
N THR A 38 -10.54 6.91 2.05
CA THR A 38 -9.64 7.58 3.00
C THR A 38 -8.17 7.17 2.85
N LEU A 39 -7.85 6.35 1.84
CA LEU A 39 -6.52 5.80 1.64
C LEU A 39 -5.58 6.82 0.99
N THR A 40 -4.41 7.00 1.61
CA THR A 40 -3.25 7.68 1.03
C THR A 40 -2.18 6.65 0.67
N LEU A 41 -1.59 6.79 -0.51
CA LEU A 41 -0.65 5.81 -1.07
C LEU A 41 0.78 6.36 -1.13
N ARG A 42 1.74 5.58 -0.63
CA ARG A 42 3.18 5.79 -0.83
C ARG A 42 3.79 4.57 -1.51
N ARG A 43 4.49 4.79 -2.61
CA ARG A 43 5.27 3.79 -3.33
C ARG A 43 6.74 4.04 -3.04
N LEU A 44 7.48 3.02 -2.60
CA LEU A 44 8.91 3.10 -2.32
C LEU A 44 9.67 2.10 -3.20
N PRO A 45 10.87 2.45 -3.69
CA PRO A 45 11.71 1.50 -4.40
C PRO A 45 12.14 0.35 -3.46
N GLY A 46 12.07 -0.89 -3.93
CA GLY A 46 12.51 -2.07 -3.17
C GLY A 46 11.69 -3.31 -3.48
N THR A 47 11.81 -4.35 -2.64
CA THR A 47 11.01 -5.58 -2.77
C THR A 47 9.95 -5.72 -1.68
N HIS A 48 9.28 -6.87 -1.61
CA HIS A 48 8.21 -7.15 -0.65
C HIS A 48 8.60 -6.82 0.81
N HIS A 49 9.87 -7.02 1.19
CA HIS A 49 10.37 -6.79 2.54
C HIS A 49 10.94 -5.37 2.74
N LEU A 50 10.26 -4.32 2.26
CA LEU A 50 10.70 -2.91 2.40
C LEU A 50 11.17 -2.52 3.81
N HIS A 51 10.47 -3.02 4.84
CA HIS A 51 10.78 -2.73 6.24
C HIS A 51 12.13 -3.29 6.70
N MET A 52 12.68 -4.28 5.98
CA MET A 52 14.02 -4.83 6.22
C MET A 52 15.08 -4.14 5.35
N GLU A 53 14.72 -3.73 4.13
CA GLU A 53 15.65 -3.11 3.18
C GLU A 53 15.91 -1.64 3.49
N THR A 54 14.85 -0.88 3.76
CA THR A 54 14.89 0.59 3.96
C THR A 54 13.97 1.02 5.11
N PRO A 55 14.21 0.54 6.35
CA PRO A 55 13.33 0.80 7.49
C PRO A 55 13.07 2.30 7.74
N GLU A 56 14.07 3.16 7.54
CA GLU A 56 13.95 4.61 7.73
C GLU A 56 12.98 5.23 6.71
N ALA A 57 13.04 4.81 5.44
CA ALA A 57 12.17 5.31 4.39
C ALA A 57 10.72 4.87 4.62
N VAL A 58 10.51 3.62 5.06
CA VAL A 58 9.19 3.12 5.47
C VAL A 58 8.65 3.92 6.66
N ALA A 59 9.48 4.14 7.69
CA ALA A 59 9.08 4.90 8.87
C ALA A 59 8.71 6.35 8.52
N GLN A 60 9.43 6.98 7.58
CA GLN A 60 9.09 8.32 7.10
C GLN A 60 7.76 8.31 6.36
N ALA A 61 7.56 7.38 5.42
CA ALA A 61 6.33 7.28 4.64
C ALA A 61 5.08 7.11 5.52
N LEU A 62 5.19 6.44 6.68
CA LEU A 62 4.10 6.23 7.64
C LEU A 62 3.79 7.47 8.50
N ARG A 63 4.74 8.40 8.69
CA ARG A 63 4.56 9.61 9.51
C ARG A 63 4.03 10.81 8.74
N ASP A 64 4.32 10.87 7.43
CA ASP A 64 3.78 11.89 6.51
C ASP A 64 2.25 11.78 6.35
#